data_AF-F3FUF0-F1
#
_entry.id   AF-F3FUF0-F1
#
_cell.length_a   1.000
_cell.length_b   1.000
_cell.length_c   1.000
_cell.angle_alpha   90.00
_cell.angle_beta   90.00
_cell.angle_gamma   90.00
#
_symmetry.space_group_name_H-M   'P 1'
#
loop_
_entity.id
_entity.type
_entity.pdbx_description
1 polymer ?
#
loop_
_entity_poly.entity_id
_entity_poly.type
_entity_poly.pdbx_seq_one_letter_code
_entity_poly.pdbx_strand_id
1 'polypeptide(L)'
;NAEGLAWLKRKLFKLGDVEKIDFDGIKPDRRAIFPAGLAILEAIFDALELKRMDHCEGALREGVLYDLMGRHHHEDVRERTLSSLMERYHVDLEQAARVEAKALHALEQVAQSWDLQHESYAELLSWAAKVHEIGLDIAHYHYHKHGAYLIEHSDLAGFSREDQQMLALLVRGHRRNIPKDKFA
;
A
#
# COMPACT_ATOMS: atom_id res chain seq x y z
N ASN A 1 -26.13 -15.40 -4.56
CA ASN A 1 -27.24 -14.55 -4.05
C ASN A 1 -27.61 -15.05 -2.65
N ALA A 2 -28.35 -14.26 -1.86
CA ALA A 2 -28.67 -14.62 -0.47
C ALA A 2 -29.45 -15.95 -0.34
N GLU A 3 -30.39 -16.20 -1.24
CA GLU A 3 -31.17 -17.44 -1.26
C GLU A 3 -30.30 -18.69 -1.47
N GLY A 4 -29.32 -18.61 -2.36
CA GLY A 4 -28.36 -19.69 -2.61
C GLY A 4 -27.48 -19.98 -1.40
N LEU A 5 -27.06 -18.94 -0.65
CA LEU A 5 -26.32 -19.11 0.60
C LEU A 5 -27.16 -19.80 1.67
N ALA A 6 -28.40 -19.36 1.86
CA ALA A 6 -29.34 -20.00 2.80
C ALA A 6 -29.62 -21.46 2.43
N TRP A 7 -29.71 -21.78 1.14
CA TRP A 7 -29.85 -23.16 0.67
C TRP A 7 -28.62 -24.00 0.99
N LEU A 8 -27.40 -23.50 0.72
CA LEU A 8 -26.15 -24.18 1.05
C LEU A 8 -26.02 -24.43 2.56
N LYS A 9 -26.33 -23.42 3.37
CA LYS A 9 -26.31 -23.49 4.84
C LYS A 9 -27.19 -24.62 5.36
N ARG A 10 -28.45 -24.67 4.91
CA ARG A 10 -29.38 -25.77 5.29
C ARG A 10 -28.86 -27.14 4.87
N LYS A 11 -28.24 -27.24 3.69
CA LYS A 11 -27.68 -28.51 3.19
C LYS A 11 -26.49 -28.97 4.02
N LEU A 12 -25.59 -28.06 4.40
CA LEU A 12 -24.46 -28.37 5.29
C LEU A 12 -24.92 -28.83 6.68
N PHE A 13 -25.87 -28.12 7.30
CA PHE A 13 -26.41 -28.54 8.59
C PHE A 13 -27.08 -29.91 8.55
N LYS A 14 -27.73 -30.26 7.43
CA LYS A 14 -28.33 -31.59 7.25
C LYS A 14 -27.30 -32.71 7.16
N LEU A 15 -26.12 -32.45 6.60
CA LEU A 15 -25.03 -33.43 6.53
C LEU A 15 -24.39 -33.67 7.90
N GLY A 16 -24.23 -32.60 8.69
CA GLY A 16 -23.71 -32.64 10.06
C GLY A 16 -22.23 -33.01 10.19
N ASP A 17 -21.56 -33.30 9.08
CA ASP A 17 -20.16 -33.74 9.02
C ASP A 17 -19.53 -33.24 7.71
N VAL A 18 -18.33 -32.67 7.83
CA VAL A 18 -17.59 -32.06 6.72
C VAL A 18 -17.08 -33.10 5.73
N GLU A 19 -16.80 -34.32 6.18
CA GLU A 19 -16.32 -35.41 5.31
C GLU A 19 -17.42 -35.90 4.35
N LYS A 20 -18.69 -35.65 4.70
CA LYS A 20 -19.87 -36.01 3.90
C LYS A 20 -20.21 -34.95 2.84
N ILE A 21 -19.43 -33.86 2.74
CA ILE A 21 -19.65 -32.82 1.74
C ILE A 21 -19.25 -33.37 0.37
N ASP A 22 -20.25 -33.79 -0.40
CA ASP A 22 -20.10 -34.24 -1.78
C ASP A 22 -21.02 -33.41 -2.68
N PHE A 23 -20.59 -32.19 -2.96
CA PHE A 23 -21.28 -31.30 -3.90
C PHE A 23 -20.52 -31.27 -5.21
N ASP A 24 -21.27 -31.32 -6.31
CA ASP A 24 -20.69 -31.14 -7.64
C ASP A 24 -19.93 -29.80 -7.72
N GLY A 25 -18.71 -29.84 -8.22
CA GLY A 25 -17.78 -28.70 -8.26
C GLY A 25 -16.94 -28.44 -6.99
N ILE A 26 -17.13 -29.19 -5.89
CA ILE A 26 -16.26 -29.10 -4.71
C ILE A 26 -15.21 -30.20 -4.73
N LYS A 27 -13.95 -29.80 -4.85
CA LYS A 27 -12.81 -30.71 -4.74
C LYS A 27 -12.63 -31.22 -3.29
N PRO A 28 -12.12 -32.44 -3.08
CA PRO A 28 -11.98 -33.03 -1.74
C PRO A 28 -11.19 -32.19 -0.74
N ASP A 29 -10.12 -31.54 -1.21
CA ASP A 29 -9.26 -30.63 -0.42
C ASP A 29 -9.99 -29.40 0.12
N ARG A 30 -11.12 -29.02 -0.49
CA ARG A 30 -11.93 -27.87 -0.07
C ARG A 30 -13.01 -28.21 0.94
N ARG A 31 -13.32 -29.49 1.18
CA ARG A 31 -14.44 -29.91 2.04
C ARG A 31 -14.30 -29.38 3.47
N ALA A 32 -13.12 -29.52 4.06
CA ALA A 32 -12.86 -29.12 5.44
C ALA A 32 -13.00 -27.60 5.65
N ILE A 33 -12.64 -26.78 4.65
CA ILE A 33 -12.69 -25.31 4.75
C ILE A 33 -14.01 -24.71 4.29
N PHE A 34 -14.85 -25.47 3.57
CA PHE A 34 -16.06 -24.96 2.93
C PHE A 34 -17.09 -24.36 3.92
N PRO A 35 -17.41 -24.99 5.07
CA PRO A 35 -18.37 -24.42 6.02
C PRO A 35 -17.90 -23.09 6.61
N ALA A 36 -16.60 -22.96 6.90
CA ALA A 36 -16.01 -21.72 7.41
C ALA A 36 -16.09 -20.61 6.35
N GLY A 37 -15.76 -20.92 5.10
CA GLY A 37 -15.89 -19.98 3.99
C GLY A 37 -17.33 -19.52 3.77
N LEU A 38 -18.31 -20.44 3.86
CA LEU A 38 -19.73 -20.10 3.74
C LEU A 38 -20.19 -19.18 4.88
N ALA A 39 -19.75 -19.44 6.12
CA ALA A 39 -20.12 -18.61 7.27
C ALA A 39 -19.58 -17.17 7.15
N ILE A 40 -18.32 -17.02 6.71
CA ILE A 40 -17.73 -15.69 6.44
C ILE A 40 -18.50 -14.99 5.31
N LEU A 41 -18.83 -15.71 4.24
CA LEU A 41 -19.55 -15.14 3.11
C LEU A 41 -20.98 -14.70 3.48
N GLU A 42 -21.68 -15.48 4.32
CA GLU A 42 -22.99 -15.11 4.87
C GLU A 42 -22.87 -13.82 5.71
N ALA A 43 -21.88 -13.74 6.60
CA ALA A 43 -21.64 -12.55 7.41
C ALA A 43 -21.34 -11.30 6.56
N ILE A 44 -20.62 -11.44 5.43
CA ILE A 44 -20.38 -10.34 4.48
C ILE A 44 -21.69 -9.89 3.81
N PHE A 45 -22.53 -10.84 3.40
CA PHE A 45 -23.84 -10.53 2.82
C PHE A 45 -24.74 -9.77 3.80
N ASP A 46 -24.77 -10.20 5.06
CA ASP A 46 -25.57 -9.56 6.10
C ASP A 46 -25.01 -8.17 6.47
N ALA A 47 -23.69 -8.05 6.66
CA ALA A 47 -23.06 -6.79 7.08
C ALA A 47 -23.11 -5.69 6.01
N LEU A 48 -23.10 -6.05 4.73
CA LEU A 48 -23.11 -5.11 3.61
C LEU A 48 -24.46 -5.07 2.85
N GLU A 49 -25.49 -5.75 3.37
CA GLU A 49 -26.83 -5.87 2.78
C GLU A 49 -26.80 -6.29 1.29
N LEU A 50 -25.92 -7.23 0.94
CA LEU A 50 -25.70 -7.63 -0.46
C LEU A 50 -26.87 -8.46 -0.99
N LYS A 51 -27.37 -8.08 -2.17
CA LYS A 51 -28.39 -8.86 -2.90
C LYS A 51 -27.75 -9.93 -3.79
N ARG A 52 -26.59 -9.61 -4.38
CA ARG A 52 -25.88 -10.44 -5.35
C ARG A 52 -24.38 -10.21 -5.24
N MET A 53 -23.63 -11.29 -5.45
CA MET A 53 -22.17 -11.28 -5.59
C MET A 53 -21.86 -12.21 -6.76
N ASP A 54 -21.06 -11.74 -7.71
CA ASP A 54 -20.62 -12.49 -8.88
C ASP A 54 -19.17 -12.95 -8.69
N HIS A 55 -18.81 -14.06 -9.31
CA HIS A 55 -17.44 -14.55 -9.33
C HIS A 55 -16.58 -13.72 -10.28
N CYS A 56 -15.39 -13.33 -9.82
CA CYS A 56 -14.35 -12.71 -10.65
C CYS A 56 -13.22 -13.73 -10.89
N GLU A 57 -12.71 -13.80 -12.12
CA GLU A 57 -11.55 -14.65 -12.47
C GLU A 57 -10.22 -14.06 -11.97
N GLY A 58 -10.16 -12.75 -11.75
CA GLY A 58 -8.99 -12.04 -11.24
C GLY A 58 -8.95 -11.97 -9.72
N ALA A 59 -7.78 -12.19 -9.14
CA ALA A 59 -7.50 -12.08 -7.72
C ALA A 59 -6.16 -11.36 -7.49
N LEU A 60 -5.44 -11.73 -6.44
CA LEU A 60 -4.19 -11.07 -6.04
C LEU A 60 -3.07 -11.21 -7.08
N ARG A 61 -2.97 -12.35 -7.77
CA ARG A 61 -1.87 -12.60 -8.72
C ARG A 61 -1.99 -11.71 -9.94
N GLU A 62 -3.19 -11.54 -10.44
CA GLU A 62 -3.51 -10.64 -11.54
C GLU A 62 -3.25 -9.20 -11.09
N GLY A 63 -3.68 -8.81 -9.88
CA GLY A 63 -3.35 -7.51 -9.30
C GLY A 63 -1.84 -7.24 -9.22
N VAL A 64 -1.05 -8.21 -8.76
CA VAL A 64 0.42 -8.11 -8.71
C VAL A 64 1.03 -8.10 -10.11
N LEU A 65 0.51 -8.87 -11.06
CA LEU A 65 1.02 -8.86 -12.44
C LEU A 65 0.76 -7.51 -13.11
N TYR A 66 -0.42 -6.93 -12.90
CA TYR A 66 -0.74 -5.58 -13.36
C TYR A 66 0.12 -4.51 -12.66
N ASP A 67 0.43 -4.67 -11.37
CA ASP A 67 1.38 -3.82 -10.64
C ASP A 67 2.79 -3.90 -11.25
N LEU A 68 3.29 -5.11 -11.50
CA LEU A 68 4.61 -5.35 -12.10
C LEU A 68 4.73 -4.80 -13.53
N MET A 69 3.72 -5.04 -14.38
CA MET A 69 3.71 -4.51 -15.75
C MET A 69 3.50 -3.00 -15.77
N GLY A 70 2.77 -2.47 -14.79
CA GLY A 70 2.46 -1.07 -14.65
C GLY A 70 3.57 -0.23 -14.04
N ARG A 71 4.75 -0.76 -13.68
CA ARG A 71 5.84 0.04 -13.07
C ARG A 71 6.30 1.22 -13.94
N HIS A 72 6.10 1.16 -15.25
CA HIS A 72 6.31 2.30 -16.17
C HIS A 72 5.15 3.30 -16.25
N HIS A 73 4.01 2.99 -15.61
CA HIS A 73 2.79 3.81 -15.57
C HIS A 73 2.30 4.10 -14.12
N HIS A 74 3.03 3.64 -13.09
CA HIS A 74 2.70 3.81 -11.66
C HIS A 74 3.25 5.09 -11.04
N GLU A 75 4.03 5.89 -11.78
CA GLU A 75 4.32 7.28 -11.39
C GLU A 75 3.01 7.99 -10.99
N ASP A 76 1.94 7.84 -11.78
CA ASP A 76 0.64 8.45 -11.50
C ASP A 76 0.03 8.02 -10.16
N VAL A 77 0.18 6.75 -9.75
CA VAL A 77 -0.38 6.26 -8.48
C VAL A 77 0.43 6.75 -7.29
N ARG A 78 1.76 6.70 -7.38
CA ARG A 78 2.67 7.18 -6.33
C ARG A 78 2.56 8.70 -6.17
N GLU A 79 2.59 9.44 -7.26
CA GLU A 79 2.40 10.90 -7.29
C GLU A 79 1.03 11.30 -6.74
N ARG A 80 -0.05 10.60 -7.10
CA ARG A 80 -1.38 10.86 -6.52
C ARG A 80 -1.42 10.57 -5.02
N THR A 81 -0.78 9.49 -4.58
CA THR A 81 -0.68 9.12 -3.16
C THR A 81 0.07 10.19 -2.37
N LEU A 82 1.22 10.65 -2.88
CA LEU A 82 1.98 11.72 -2.24
C LEU A 82 1.24 13.05 -2.29
N SER A 83 0.58 13.38 -3.39
CA SER A 83 -0.25 14.58 -3.50
C SER A 83 -1.37 14.59 -2.46
N SER A 84 -2.04 13.45 -2.27
CA SER A 84 -3.06 13.28 -1.23
C SER A 84 -2.46 13.38 0.18
N LEU A 85 -1.24 12.87 0.39
CA LEU A 85 -0.52 12.99 1.64
C LEU A 85 -0.16 14.46 1.94
N MET A 86 0.34 15.18 0.94
CA MET A 86 0.69 16.59 1.04
C MET A 86 -0.53 17.46 1.34
N GLU A 87 -1.66 17.20 0.68
CA GLU A 87 -2.93 17.86 0.95
C GLU A 87 -3.42 17.60 2.38
N ARG A 88 -3.40 16.33 2.81
CA ARG A 88 -3.85 15.92 4.14
C ARG A 88 -3.05 16.56 5.27
N TYR A 89 -1.74 16.75 5.07
CA TYR A 89 -0.83 17.33 6.06
C TYR A 89 -0.42 18.77 5.74
N HIS A 90 -1.24 19.48 4.96
CA HIS A 90 -1.12 20.92 4.69
C HIS A 90 0.29 21.37 4.30
N VAL A 91 0.98 20.59 3.46
CA VAL A 91 2.34 20.90 3.02
C VAL A 91 2.35 22.21 2.24
N ASP A 92 3.33 23.07 2.52
CA ASP A 92 3.63 24.24 1.68
C ASP A 92 4.20 23.75 0.34
N LEU A 93 3.34 23.79 -0.69
CA LEU A 93 3.67 23.32 -2.03
C LEU A 93 4.80 24.12 -2.68
N GLU A 94 4.90 25.42 -2.38
CA GLU A 94 6.00 26.24 -2.93
C GLU A 94 7.33 25.87 -2.28
N GLN A 95 7.32 25.61 -0.96
CA GLN A 95 8.51 25.18 -0.25
C GLN A 95 8.96 23.79 -0.68
N ALA A 96 8.02 22.86 -0.82
CA ALA A 96 8.28 21.52 -1.35
C ALA A 96 8.96 21.59 -2.73
N ALA A 97 8.40 22.37 -3.66
CA ALA A 97 8.96 22.55 -5.00
C ALA A 97 10.36 23.20 -4.98
N ARG A 98 10.59 24.20 -4.10
CA ARG A 98 11.91 24.82 -3.94
C ARG A 98 12.96 23.83 -3.43
N VAL A 99 12.60 22.96 -2.50
CA VAL A 99 13.51 21.96 -1.93
C VAL A 99 13.78 20.86 -2.95
N GLU A 100 12.76 20.38 -3.65
CA GLU A 100 12.87 19.39 -4.72
C GLU A 100 13.84 19.85 -5.82
N ALA A 101 13.63 21.05 -6.37
CA ALA A 101 14.48 21.58 -7.44
C ALA A 101 15.95 21.66 -7.00
N LYS A 102 16.23 22.09 -5.76
CA LYS A 102 17.59 22.16 -5.23
C LYS A 102 18.20 20.78 -4.98
N ALA A 103 17.40 19.83 -4.49
CA ALA A 103 17.86 18.48 -4.21
C ALA A 103 18.24 17.76 -5.51
N LEU A 104 17.40 17.85 -6.54
CA LEU A 104 17.66 17.27 -7.85
C LEU A 104 18.88 17.91 -8.53
N HIS A 105 18.99 19.24 -8.49
CA HIS A 105 20.16 19.94 -9.03
C HIS A 105 21.47 19.59 -8.28
N ALA A 106 21.40 19.29 -6.98
CA ALA A 106 22.56 18.80 -6.24
C ALA A 106 22.90 17.35 -6.62
N LEU A 107 21.89 16.49 -6.81
CA LEU A 107 22.07 15.11 -7.26
C LEU A 107 22.77 15.07 -8.63
N GLU A 108 22.33 15.88 -9.60
CA GLU A 108 22.93 15.95 -10.93
C GLU A 108 24.45 16.21 -10.89
N GLN A 109 24.91 17.06 -9.96
CA GLN A 109 26.32 17.40 -9.82
C GLN A 109 27.19 16.26 -9.25
N VAL A 110 26.60 15.37 -8.45
CA VAL A 110 27.34 14.29 -7.76
C VAL A 110 27.03 12.91 -8.33
N ALA A 111 26.00 12.78 -9.18
CA ALA A 111 25.48 11.50 -9.65
C ALA A 111 26.55 10.59 -10.25
N GLN A 112 27.42 11.13 -11.10
CA GLN A 112 28.51 10.35 -11.69
C GLN A 112 29.60 9.99 -10.67
N SER A 113 30.02 10.96 -9.84
CA SER A 113 31.13 10.75 -8.90
C SER A 113 30.77 9.81 -7.74
N TRP A 114 29.50 9.71 -7.39
CA TRP A 114 28.99 8.90 -6.28
C TRP A 114 28.27 7.63 -6.74
N ASP A 115 28.27 7.33 -8.05
CA ASP A 115 27.57 6.19 -8.64
C ASP A 115 26.05 6.18 -8.37
N LEU A 116 25.43 7.36 -8.44
CA LEU A 116 24.00 7.60 -8.23
C LEU A 116 23.27 7.90 -9.54
N GLN A 117 23.55 7.12 -10.58
CA GLN A 117 23.00 7.35 -11.93
C GLN A 117 21.67 6.62 -12.19
N HIS A 118 21.23 5.78 -11.26
CA HIS A 118 19.96 5.06 -11.41
C HIS A 118 18.77 6.03 -11.24
N GLU A 119 17.82 5.99 -12.18
CA GLU A 119 16.67 6.91 -12.25
C GLU A 119 15.83 6.91 -10.96
N SER A 120 15.68 5.75 -10.32
CA SER A 120 14.96 5.63 -9.04
C SER A 120 15.52 6.50 -7.92
N TYR A 121 16.81 6.87 -7.95
CA TYR A 121 17.39 7.75 -6.94
C TYR A 121 16.87 9.18 -7.07
N ALA A 122 16.66 9.67 -8.30
CA ALA A 122 16.08 10.98 -8.54
C ALA A 122 14.60 11.01 -8.15
N GLU A 123 13.83 9.96 -8.52
CA GLU A 123 12.42 9.81 -8.12
C GLU A 123 12.28 9.82 -6.59
N LEU A 124 13.05 8.97 -5.90
CA LEU A 124 13.00 8.84 -4.46
C LEU A 124 13.38 10.14 -3.75
N LEU A 125 14.40 10.86 -4.26
CA LEU A 125 14.81 12.16 -3.73
C LEU A 125 13.74 13.24 -3.95
N SER A 126 13.11 13.25 -5.12
CA SER A 126 11.97 14.12 -5.43
C SER A 126 10.82 13.90 -4.45
N TRP A 127 10.39 12.65 -4.26
CA TRP A 127 9.33 12.32 -3.31
C TRP A 127 9.68 12.73 -1.88
N ALA A 128 10.91 12.43 -1.42
CA ALA A 128 11.35 12.82 -0.10
C ALA A 128 11.32 14.34 0.09
N ALA A 129 11.72 15.12 -0.92
CA ALA A 129 11.63 16.57 -0.90
C ALA A 129 10.19 17.07 -0.86
N LYS A 130 9.28 16.45 -1.64
CA LYS A 130 7.85 16.81 -1.66
C LYS A 130 7.18 16.66 -0.28
N VAL A 131 7.54 15.61 0.47
CA VAL A 131 6.87 15.28 1.75
C VAL A 131 7.71 15.55 3.00
N HIS A 132 8.88 16.19 2.89
CA HIS A 132 9.80 16.37 4.03
C HIS A 132 9.18 17.14 5.21
N GLU A 133 8.16 17.95 4.96
CA GLU A 133 7.50 18.84 5.92
C GLU A 133 6.16 18.32 6.46
N ILE A 134 5.68 17.14 6.06
CA ILE A 134 4.39 16.59 6.57
C ILE A 134 4.36 16.44 8.10
N GLY A 135 5.53 16.33 8.75
CA GLY A 135 5.63 16.26 10.20
C GLY A 135 5.37 17.58 10.93
N LEU A 136 5.27 18.71 10.22
CA LEU A 136 5.00 20.03 10.81
C LEU A 136 3.59 20.12 11.39
N ASP A 137 2.63 19.39 10.82
CA ASP A 137 1.26 19.29 11.33
C ASP A 137 1.19 18.62 12.73
N ILE A 138 2.22 17.87 13.10
CA ILE A 138 2.35 17.31 14.46
C ILE A 138 3.07 18.31 15.37
N ALA A 139 4.29 18.69 15.01
CA ALA A 139 5.08 19.65 15.77
C ALA A 139 6.27 20.19 14.97
N HIS A 140 6.58 21.48 15.16
CA HIS A 140 7.82 22.08 14.63
C HIS A 140 9.09 21.44 15.19
N TYR A 141 9.07 21.04 16.46
CA TYR A 141 10.18 20.33 17.06
C TYR A 141 10.23 18.90 16.53
N HIS A 142 11.38 18.47 16.04
CA HIS A 142 11.57 17.11 15.51
C HIS A 142 10.63 16.71 14.35
N TYR A 143 10.14 17.64 13.53
CA TYR A 143 9.24 17.31 12.41
C TYR A 143 9.78 16.25 11.43
N HIS A 144 11.09 16.18 11.19
CA HIS A 144 11.74 15.08 10.44
C HIS A 144 11.48 13.68 11.04
N LYS A 145 11.35 13.56 12.37
CA LYS A 145 10.96 12.30 13.05
C LYS A 145 9.48 12.00 12.83
N HIS A 146 8.65 13.02 12.97
CA HIS A 146 7.20 12.92 12.79
C HIS A 146 6.84 12.57 11.34
N GLY A 147 7.47 13.21 10.36
CA GLY A 147 7.27 12.91 8.95
C GLY A 147 7.70 11.49 8.59
N ALA A 148 8.86 11.06 9.08
CA ALA A 148 9.30 9.67 8.90
C ALA A 148 8.31 8.67 9.52
N TYR A 149 7.82 8.94 10.74
CA TYR A 149 6.82 8.11 11.40
C TYR A 149 5.50 8.05 10.60
N LEU A 150 5.03 9.20 10.10
CA LEU A 150 3.83 9.26 9.27
C LEU A 150 4.00 8.44 7.98
N ILE A 151 5.15 8.54 7.32
CA ILE A 151 5.45 7.75 6.11
C ILE A 151 5.52 6.27 6.44
N GLU A 152 6.25 5.87 7.48
CA GLU A 152 6.47 4.47 7.87
C GLU A 152 5.17 3.74 8.26
N HIS A 153 4.15 4.48 8.74
CA HIS A 153 2.89 3.91 9.22
C HIS A 153 1.66 4.33 8.40
N SER A 154 1.85 4.93 7.22
CA SER A 154 0.75 5.22 6.28
C SER A 154 0.62 4.13 5.22
N ASP A 155 -0.60 3.93 4.72
CA ASP A 155 -0.83 3.11 3.54
C ASP A 155 -0.52 3.93 2.28
N LEU A 156 0.68 3.74 1.72
CA LEU A 156 1.13 4.45 0.52
C LEU A 156 0.91 3.60 -0.73
N ALA A 157 -0.26 3.76 -1.36
CA ALA A 157 -0.59 3.02 -2.58
C ALA A 157 0.47 3.25 -3.69
N GLY A 158 0.89 2.16 -4.32
CA GLY A 158 1.94 2.17 -5.34
C GLY A 158 3.39 2.14 -4.81
N PHE A 159 3.61 2.22 -3.50
CA PHE A 159 4.93 2.02 -2.90
C PHE A 159 5.11 0.57 -2.47
N SER A 160 6.26 0.00 -2.78
CA SER A 160 6.69 -1.22 -2.10
C SER A 160 7.07 -0.90 -0.64
N ARG A 161 7.13 -1.92 0.21
CA ARG A 161 7.60 -1.73 1.60
C ARG A 161 9.03 -1.17 1.66
N GLU A 162 9.88 -1.58 0.73
CA GLU A 162 11.26 -1.10 0.62
C GLU A 162 11.29 0.38 0.22
N ASP A 163 10.53 0.77 -0.81
CA ASP A 163 10.45 2.17 -1.24
C ASP A 163 9.92 3.08 -0.13
N GLN A 164 8.88 2.64 0.58
CA GLN A 164 8.30 3.37 1.71
C GLN A 164 9.32 3.54 2.85
N GLN A 165 10.10 2.51 3.16
CA GLN A 165 11.15 2.60 4.18
C GLN A 165 12.29 3.53 3.75
N MET A 166 12.74 3.46 2.49
CA MET A 166 13.75 4.36 1.95
C MET A 166 13.27 5.83 1.98
N LEU A 167 12.03 6.08 1.58
CA LEU A 167 11.40 7.40 1.62
C LEU A 167 11.35 7.93 3.07
N ALA A 168 10.90 7.10 4.02
CA ALA A 168 10.86 7.45 5.43
C ALA A 168 12.27 7.75 5.98
N LEU A 169 13.29 7.00 5.55
CA LEU A 169 14.68 7.20 5.98
C LEU A 169 15.26 8.52 5.48
N LEU A 170 15.01 8.89 4.22
CA LEU A 170 15.40 10.19 3.68
C LEU A 170 14.74 11.33 4.45
N VAL A 171 13.43 11.24 4.68
CA VAL A 171 12.69 12.23 5.49
C VAL A 171 13.18 12.24 6.94
N ARG A 172 13.56 11.09 7.50
CA ARG A 172 14.13 11.00 8.85
C ARG A 172 15.48 11.71 8.96
N GLY A 173 16.29 11.63 7.90
CA GLY A 173 17.67 12.08 7.86
C GLY A 173 17.90 13.46 7.24
N HIS A 174 16.87 14.12 6.71
CA HIS A 174 17.03 15.38 5.95
C HIS A 174 17.58 16.56 6.78
N ARG A 175 17.54 16.48 8.12
CA ARG A 175 18.13 17.48 9.02
C ARG A 175 18.65 16.86 10.30
N ARG A 176 19.55 17.61 10.96
CA ARG A 176 20.29 17.17 12.16
C ARG A 176 21.15 15.94 11.85
N ASN A 177 21.23 14.99 12.78
CA ASN A 177 22.08 13.82 12.64
C ASN A 177 21.39 12.77 11.76
N ILE A 178 22.15 12.23 10.81
CA ILE A 178 21.77 11.08 10.01
C ILE A 178 21.60 9.87 10.96
N PRO A 179 20.47 9.16 10.94
CA PRO A 179 20.16 8.06 11.86
C PRO A 179 20.94 6.79 11.48
N LYS A 180 22.25 6.74 11.77
CA LYS A 180 23.15 5.64 11.38
C LYS A 180 22.66 4.25 11.80
N ASP A 181 21.93 4.18 12.91
CA ASP A 181 21.28 2.98 13.46
C ASP A 181 20.17 2.40 12.56
N LYS A 182 19.59 3.22 11.68
CA LYS A 182 18.52 2.83 10.74
C LYS A 182 19.05 2.35 9.38
N PHE A 183 20.36 2.42 9.14
CA PHE A 183 21.01 1.93 7.91
C PHE A 183 21.59 0.51 8.07
N ALA A 184 21.48 -0.09 9.27
CA ALA A 184 22.06 -1.37 9.62
C ALA A 184 21.08 -2.54 9.44
#